data_AF-A0A1V6R457-F1
#
_entry.id   AF-A0A1V6R457-F1
#
_cell.length_a   1.000
_cell.length_b   1.000
_cell.length_c   1.000
_cell.angle_alpha   90.00
_cell.angle_beta   90.00
_cell.angle_gamma   90.00
#
_symmetry.space_group_name_H-M   'P 1'
#
loop_
_entity.id
_entity.type
_entity.pdbx_description
1 polymer ?
#
loop_
_entity_poly.entity_id
_entity_poly.type
_entity_poly.pdbx_seq_one_letter_code
_entity_poly.pdbx_strand_id
1 'polypeptide(L)'
;MHYLKMDRHWISTFFAESSVWLDSADKASAWSIKSTIPPSTDYTLCIYPALLIVGLKKTIMGISRAAWALAFAFQPFLIGALPAPSPPGIPSTSTATSELSGLTVAAQGSQDGYDRDLFPHWITISGNCNTRETILKRDGTDVVQSSSCAATSGSWYSPYDGATWNSASDVDIDHVVPLSNAWKSGASSWTTADRQAFANDLKNPQLLAVTDNVNSSKGDKGPEEWKPPLASYYCTYAKMWVKVKSVYDLTITSDEKAALVEMLATC
;
A
#
# COMPACT_ATOMS: atom_id res chain seq x y z
N MET A 1 -5.20 -20.93 39.93
CA MET A 1 -6.28 -21.25 38.97
C MET A 1 -7.43 -20.30 39.16
N HIS A 2 -7.54 -19.26 38.34
CA HIS A 2 -8.76 -18.46 38.14
C HIS A 2 -8.79 -18.09 36.65
N TYR A 3 -9.85 -18.49 35.97
CA TYR A 3 -10.11 -18.10 34.57
C TYR A 3 -10.86 -16.77 34.60
N LEU A 4 -10.36 -15.76 33.89
CA LEU A 4 -11.16 -14.60 33.52
C LEU A 4 -11.67 -14.77 32.08
N LYS A 5 -12.95 -14.43 31.92
CA LYS A 5 -13.77 -14.70 30.74
C LYS A 5 -13.75 -13.44 29.87
N MET A 6 -13.30 -13.55 28.62
CA MET A 6 -13.37 -12.43 27.67
C MET A 6 -14.80 -12.28 27.15
N ASP A 7 -15.40 -11.10 27.33
CA ASP A 7 -16.71 -10.78 26.78
C ASP A 7 -16.60 -10.31 25.32
N ARG A 8 -17.50 -10.83 24.48
CA ARG A 8 -17.67 -10.41 23.08
C ARG A 8 -18.70 -9.31 23.00
N HIS A 9 -18.30 -8.10 22.61
CA HIS A 9 -19.23 -6.98 22.46
C HIS A 9 -18.88 -5.99 21.33
N TRP A 10 -18.57 -6.51 20.13
CA TRP A 10 -18.51 -5.73 18.88
C TRP A 10 -18.96 -6.55 17.66
N ILE A 11 -20.19 -7.09 17.68
CA ILE A 11 -20.90 -7.56 16.47
C ILE A 11 -22.40 -7.27 16.64
N SER A 12 -22.88 -6.09 16.20
CA SER A 12 -24.30 -5.86 15.79
C SER A 12 -24.62 -4.41 15.38
N THR A 13 -24.03 -3.86 14.31
CA THR A 13 -24.59 -2.67 13.61
C THR A 13 -24.10 -2.61 12.15
N PHE A 14 -24.66 -3.42 11.25
CA PHE A 14 -24.78 -3.13 9.80
C PHE A 14 -25.58 -4.23 9.07
N PHE A 15 -26.90 -4.28 9.29
CA PHE A 15 -27.84 -5.03 8.44
C PHE A 15 -29.23 -4.40 8.52
N ALA A 16 -29.44 -3.34 7.75
CA ALA A 16 -30.73 -2.78 7.38
C ALA A 16 -30.58 -2.02 6.06
N GLU A 17 -31.66 -1.91 5.29
CA GLU A 17 -31.79 -1.12 4.05
C GLU A 17 -31.04 -1.63 2.79
N SER A 18 -31.54 -2.71 2.20
CA SER A 18 -31.34 -3.01 0.77
C SER A 18 -32.60 -3.65 0.15
N SER A 19 -33.71 -2.92 0.10
CA SER A 19 -34.98 -3.42 -0.43
C SER A 19 -35.91 -2.33 -1.00
N VAL A 20 -35.41 -1.49 -1.91
CA VAL A 20 -36.24 -0.66 -2.83
C VAL A 20 -35.54 -0.60 -4.19
N TRP A 21 -36.30 -0.50 -5.28
CA TRP A 21 -35.87 -0.35 -6.69
C TRP A 21 -35.43 -1.62 -7.44
N LEU A 22 -36.36 -2.57 -7.53
CA LEU A 22 -36.55 -3.36 -8.75
C LEU A 22 -37.83 -2.87 -9.44
N ASP A 23 -37.73 -1.87 -10.32
CA ASP A 23 -38.63 -1.73 -11.47
C ASP A 23 -38.17 -0.63 -12.45
N SER A 24 -38.57 -0.77 -13.74
CA SER A 24 -38.35 0.17 -14.86
C SER A 24 -36.88 0.36 -15.33
N ALA A 25 -36.50 0.15 -16.59
CA ALA A 25 -37.28 0.15 -17.83
C ALA A 25 -36.54 -0.49 -19.01
N ASP A 26 -37.26 -1.32 -19.78
CA ASP A 26 -36.97 -1.51 -21.21
C ASP A 26 -37.21 -0.20 -21.99
N LYS A 27 -36.28 0.17 -22.88
CA LYS A 27 -36.59 0.79 -24.17
C LYS A 27 -35.37 0.85 -25.09
N ALA A 28 -35.51 0.21 -26.26
CA ALA A 28 -34.54 0.28 -27.33
C ALA A 28 -34.50 1.68 -27.98
N SER A 29 -33.34 2.06 -28.53
CA SER A 29 -33.20 3.11 -29.53
C SER A 29 -31.95 2.88 -30.37
N ALA A 30 -32.15 2.44 -31.61
CA ALA A 30 -31.07 2.18 -32.54
C ALA A 30 -30.50 3.50 -33.09
N TRP A 31 -29.17 3.66 -33.08
CA TRP A 31 -28.47 4.68 -33.86
C TRP A 31 -27.48 4.01 -34.81
N SER A 32 -27.74 4.15 -36.11
CA SER A 32 -26.91 3.62 -37.18
C SER A 32 -25.78 4.60 -37.48
N ILE A 33 -24.54 4.21 -37.15
CA ILE A 33 -23.34 4.94 -37.57
C ILE A 33 -22.64 4.12 -38.66
N LYS A 34 -22.53 4.72 -39.85
CA LYS A 34 -21.77 4.16 -40.98
C LYS A 34 -20.27 4.26 -40.68
N SER A 35 -19.58 3.15 -40.55
CA SER A 35 -18.11 3.10 -40.52
C SER A 35 -17.54 2.84 -41.91
N THR A 36 -16.94 3.86 -42.52
CA THR A 36 -16.09 3.71 -43.72
C THR A 36 -14.71 3.19 -43.34
N ILE A 37 -14.29 2.10 -43.97
CA ILE A 37 -12.98 1.47 -43.82
C ILE A 37 -11.95 2.13 -44.75
N PRO A 38 -10.74 2.46 -44.26
CA PRO A 38 -9.52 2.41 -45.04
C PRO A 38 -8.59 1.26 -44.59
N PRO A 39 -7.69 0.74 -45.46
CA PRO A 39 -7.01 -0.55 -45.25
C PRO A 39 -5.59 -0.42 -44.63
N SER A 40 -5.11 -1.53 -44.06
CA SER A 40 -3.70 -2.05 -43.99
C SER A 40 -2.52 -1.05 -43.83
N THR A 41 -1.54 -1.23 -42.97
CA THR A 41 -1.08 -2.42 -42.20
C THR A 41 -0.90 -2.02 -40.71
N ASP A 42 -0.34 -2.80 -39.77
CA ASP A 42 0.33 -4.11 -39.84
C ASP A 42 0.19 -4.91 -38.54
N TYR A 43 0.37 -6.23 -38.62
CA TYR A 43 0.47 -7.12 -37.45
C TYR A 43 1.40 -8.30 -37.75
N THR A 44 2.60 -8.27 -37.18
CA THR A 44 3.55 -9.39 -37.14
C THR A 44 2.97 -10.55 -36.33
N LEU A 45 2.24 -11.47 -36.96
CA LEU A 45 1.91 -12.75 -36.36
C LEU A 45 3.18 -13.58 -36.18
N CYS A 46 3.48 -13.97 -34.93
CA CYS A 46 4.40 -15.08 -34.66
C CYS A 46 3.72 -16.39 -35.08
N ILE A 47 4.01 -16.85 -36.29
CA ILE A 47 3.52 -18.13 -36.80
C ILE A 47 4.39 -19.26 -36.25
N TYR A 48 3.85 -20.10 -35.38
CA TYR A 48 4.49 -21.37 -35.02
C TYR A 48 4.48 -22.31 -36.22
N PRO A 49 5.61 -22.93 -36.60
CA PRO A 49 5.64 -23.86 -37.72
C PRO A 49 4.95 -25.19 -37.35
N ALA A 50 3.88 -25.52 -38.07
CA ALA A 50 3.30 -26.86 -38.04
C ALA A 50 4.25 -27.86 -38.74
N LEU A 51 4.61 -28.95 -38.05
CA LEU A 51 5.46 -29.99 -38.62
C LEU A 51 4.69 -30.83 -39.65
N LEU A 52 5.04 -30.70 -40.93
CA LEU A 52 4.63 -31.59 -42.00
C LEU A 52 5.41 -32.91 -41.94
N ILE A 53 4.75 -34.00 -41.55
CA ILE A 53 5.33 -35.35 -41.63
C ILE A 53 5.14 -35.88 -43.06
N VAL A 54 6.17 -35.71 -43.90
CA VAL A 54 6.25 -36.39 -45.20
C VAL A 54 6.73 -37.82 -44.98
N GLY A 55 5.91 -38.80 -45.36
CA GLY A 55 6.25 -40.21 -45.20
C GLY A 55 7.34 -40.67 -46.16
N LEU A 56 8.37 -41.34 -45.64
CA LEU A 56 9.35 -42.08 -46.44
C LEU A 56 9.42 -43.53 -45.96
N LYS A 57 8.95 -44.48 -46.77
CA LYS A 57 9.16 -45.91 -46.53
C LYS A 57 10.64 -46.26 -46.76
N LYS A 58 11.33 -46.79 -45.75
CA LYS A 58 12.53 -47.63 -45.94
C LYS A 58 12.68 -48.64 -44.80
N THR A 59 12.68 -49.92 -45.17
CA THR A 59 12.86 -51.05 -44.26
C THR A 59 14.35 -51.31 -44.04
N ILE A 60 14.92 -50.90 -42.90
CA ILE A 60 16.19 -51.48 -42.39
C ILE A 60 16.12 -51.67 -40.86
N MET A 61 16.23 -52.95 -40.50
CA MET A 61 16.75 -53.57 -39.28
C MET A 61 17.39 -52.65 -38.20
N GLY A 62 16.72 -52.58 -37.04
CA GLY A 62 17.29 -52.54 -35.68
C GLY A 62 18.41 -51.54 -35.31
N ILE A 63 18.04 -50.45 -34.64
CA ILE A 63 18.82 -49.83 -33.54
C ILE A 63 17.84 -49.34 -32.45
N SER A 64 18.22 -49.56 -31.19
CA SER A 64 17.77 -49.00 -29.90
C SER A 64 16.48 -48.17 -29.80
N ARG A 65 15.62 -48.57 -28.84
CA ARG A 65 14.50 -47.77 -28.31
C ARG A 65 15.01 -46.52 -27.57
N ALA A 66 15.35 -45.46 -28.29
CA ALA A 66 15.58 -44.14 -27.70
C ALA A 66 14.23 -43.50 -27.34
N ALA A 67 14.01 -43.24 -26.04
CA ALA A 67 12.77 -42.66 -25.56
C ALA A 67 12.65 -41.19 -25.98
N TRP A 68 11.59 -40.85 -26.71
CA TRP A 68 11.18 -39.47 -26.95
C TRP A 68 10.49 -38.92 -25.69
N ALA A 69 11.30 -38.61 -24.67
CA ALA A 69 10.84 -37.84 -23.52
C ALA A 69 10.59 -36.39 -23.97
N LEU A 70 9.32 -36.02 -24.10
CA LEU A 70 8.90 -34.63 -24.26
C LEU A 70 9.25 -33.86 -22.99
N ALA A 71 10.45 -33.28 -22.97
CA ALA A 71 10.85 -32.31 -21.96
C ALA A 71 10.06 -31.01 -22.17
N PHE A 72 8.83 -30.97 -21.63
CA PHE A 72 8.17 -29.71 -21.32
C PHE A 72 9.06 -28.99 -20.30
N ALA A 73 9.88 -28.07 -20.80
CA ALA A 73 10.63 -27.15 -19.96
C ALA A 73 9.62 -26.36 -19.13
N PHE A 74 9.53 -26.70 -17.84
CA PHE A 74 8.73 -25.97 -16.87
C PHE A 74 9.38 -24.60 -16.70
N GLN A 75 9.05 -23.65 -17.58
CA GLN A 75 9.41 -22.25 -17.43
C GLN A 75 8.67 -21.77 -16.17
N PRO A 76 9.36 -21.49 -15.05
CA PRO A 76 8.68 -20.87 -13.94
C PRO A 76 8.22 -19.50 -14.43
N PHE A 77 6.91 -19.28 -14.44
CA PHE A 77 6.41 -17.92 -14.46
C PHE A 77 6.95 -17.24 -13.21
N LEU A 78 7.97 -16.41 -13.40
CA LEU A 78 8.45 -15.49 -12.38
C LEU A 78 7.32 -14.48 -12.16
N ILE A 79 6.40 -14.82 -11.27
CA ILE A 79 5.48 -13.86 -10.66
C ILE A 79 6.39 -12.91 -9.88
N GLY A 80 6.74 -11.79 -10.51
CA GLY A 80 7.54 -10.75 -9.87
C GLY A 80 6.82 -10.30 -8.60
N ALA A 81 7.56 -10.18 -7.50
CA ALA A 81 7.03 -9.52 -6.32
C ALA A 81 6.54 -8.12 -6.72
N LEU A 82 5.35 -7.74 -6.24
CA LEU A 82 4.86 -6.39 -6.48
C LEU A 82 5.87 -5.38 -5.92
N PRO A 83 6.10 -4.25 -6.63
CA PRO A 83 7.00 -3.22 -6.12
C PRO A 83 6.45 -2.68 -4.80
N ALA A 84 7.35 -2.44 -3.84
CA ALA A 84 6.97 -1.76 -2.61
C ALA A 84 6.50 -0.33 -2.92
N PRO A 85 5.44 0.16 -2.26
CA PRO A 85 5.04 1.55 -2.39
C PRO A 85 6.18 2.47 -1.92
N SER A 86 6.38 3.56 -2.67
CA SER A 86 7.39 4.58 -2.40
C SER A 86 6.71 5.95 -2.29
N PRO A 87 6.23 6.34 -1.10
CA PRO A 87 5.68 7.67 -0.87
C PRO A 87 6.64 8.79 -1.32
N PRO A 88 6.12 9.97 -1.68
CA PRO A 88 6.95 11.10 -2.10
C PRO A 88 7.76 11.66 -0.92
N GLY A 89 8.87 12.32 -1.25
CA GLY A 89 9.65 13.09 -0.27
C GLY A 89 10.58 12.28 0.65
N ILE A 90 10.74 10.96 0.44
CA ILE A 90 11.73 10.17 1.17
C ILE A 90 13.14 10.75 0.92
N PRO A 91 13.87 11.17 1.97
CA PRO A 91 15.17 11.83 1.81
C PRO A 91 16.28 10.84 1.40
N SER A 92 17.43 11.38 0.99
CA SER A 92 18.66 10.58 0.93
C SER A 92 19.11 10.16 2.33
N THR A 93 19.97 9.15 2.46
CA THR A 93 20.46 8.72 3.78
C THR A 93 21.27 9.81 4.47
N SER A 94 22.14 10.53 3.74
CA SER A 94 22.91 11.67 4.31
C SER A 94 22.01 12.86 4.69
N THR A 95 20.95 13.10 3.93
CA THR A 95 19.92 14.09 4.28
C THR A 95 19.22 13.69 5.59
N ALA A 96 18.74 12.44 5.70
CA ALA A 96 18.10 11.95 6.92
C ALA A 96 19.04 11.98 8.14
N THR A 97 20.31 11.59 8.00
CA THR A 97 21.29 11.71 9.09
C THR A 97 21.49 13.16 9.54
N SER A 98 21.47 14.11 8.60
CA SER A 98 21.56 15.54 8.91
C SER A 98 20.30 16.08 9.59
N GLU A 99 19.11 15.72 9.07
CA GLU A 99 17.81 16.07 9.66
C GLU A 99 17.69 15.51 11.09
N LEU A 100 17.99 14.21 11.30
CA LEU A 100 18.01 13.58 12.63
C LEU A 100 19.00 14.23 13.60
N SER A 101 20.14 14.71 13.11
CA SER A 101 21.11 15.44 13.93
C SER A 101 20.52 16.77 14.42
N GLY A 102 19.77 17.47 13.57
CA GLY A 102 19.09 18.73 13.87
C GLY A 102 17.80 18.63 14.70
N LEU A 103 17.17 17.45 14.78
CA LEU A 103 15.95 17.26 15.58
C LEU A 103 16.18 17.53 17.08
N THR A 104 15.30 18.36 17.65
CA THR A 104 15.24 18.69 19.08
C THR A 104 14.90 17.46 19.90
N VAL A 105 15.82 17.08 20.80
CA VAL A 105 15.62 16.00 21.76
C VAL A 105 14.92 16.55 23.00
N ALA A 106 13.81 15.94 23.38
CA ALA A 106 13.04 16.31 24.57
C ALA A 106 12.43 15.07 25.25
N ALA A 107 11.95 15.22 26.49
CA ALA A 107 11.06 14.23 27.07
C ALA A 107 9.74 14.18 26.27
N GLN A 108 9.12 13.00 26.20
CA GLN A 108 7.80 12.87 25.57
C GLN A 108 6.77 13.68 26.36
N GLY A 109 5.94 14.46 25.66
CA GLY A 109 4.87 15.27 26.23
C GLY A 109 3.68 14.43 26.70
N SER A 110 2.74 15.06 27.41
CA SER A 110 1.55 14.38 27.92
C SER A 110 0.59 13.96 26.80
N GLN A 111 -0.14 12.88 27.07
CA GLN A 111 -1.31 12.44 26.28
C GLN A 111 -2.57 13.27 26.62
N ASP A 112 -2.55 14.10 27.67
CA ASP A 112 -3.71 14.86 28.12
C ASP A 112 -4.32 15.71 26.98
N GLY A 113 -5.65 15.67 26.89
CA GLY A 113 -6.41 16.37 25.85
C GLY A 113 -6.30 15.78 24.44
N TYR A 114 -5.54 14.70 24.23
CA TYR A 114 -5.53 14.02 22.93
C TYR A 114 -6.90 13.40 22.63
N ASP A 115 -7.43 13.78 21.48
CA ASP A 115 -8.50 13.07 20.77
C ASP A 115 -8.10 12.99 19.29
N ARG A 116 -8.36 11.85 18.66
CA ARG A 116 -8.05 11.64 17.23
C ARG A 116 -8.85 12.60 16.35
N ASP A 117 -10.05 13.00 16.77
CA ASP A 117 -10.92 13.90 16.01
C ASP A 117 -10.38 15.35 15.96
N LEU A 118 -9.41 15.70 16.82
CA LEU A 118 -8.66 16.97 16.72
C LEU A 118 -7.71 17.02 15.52
N PHE A 119 -7.53 15.90 14.81
CA PHE A 119 -6.83 15.78 13.54
C PHE A 119 -7.84 15.41 12.45
N PRO A 120 -8.57 16.37 11.84
CA PRO A 120 -9.47 16.08 10.73
C PRO A 120 -8.72 15.37 9.60
N HIS A 121 -9.07 14.13 9.32
CA HIS A 121 -8.37 13.27 8.35
C HIS A 121 -9.35 12.60 7.39
N TRP A 122 -8.80 12.21 6.24
CA TRP A 122 -9.55 11.78 5.05
C TRP A 122 -10.41 12.93 4.48
N ILE A 123 -9.81 14.12 4.36
CA ILE A 123 -10.41 15.25 3.64
C ILE A 123 -10.45 14.97 2.13
N THR A 124 -11.36 15.64 1.41
CA THR A 124 -11.37 15.62 -0.06
C THR A 124 -10.10 16.27 -0.62
N ILE A 125 -9.37 15.54 -1.47
CA ILE A 125 -8.17 16.01 -2.16
C ILE A 125 -8.50 16.49 -3.57
N SER A 126 -9.33 15.74 -4.31
CA SER A 126 -9.77 16.09 -5.66
C SER A 126 -11.04 15.34 -6.03
N GLY A 127 -12.04 16.03 -6.60
CA GLY A 127 -13.32 15.43 -6.97
C GLY A 127 -13.99 14.74 -5.78
N ASN A 128 -14.27 13.43 -5.92
CA ASN A 128 -14.82 12.59 -4.86
C ASN A 128 -13.73 11.86 -4.04
N CYS A 129 -12.46 12.00 -4.40
CA CYS A 129 -11.35 11.29 -3.77
C CYS A 129 -10.92 11.98 -2.49
N ASN A 130 -11.08 11.29 -1.36
CA ASN A 130 -10.46 11.68 -0.12
C ASN A 130 -8.97 11.25 -0.07
N THR A 131 -8.26 11.67 0.98
CA THR A 131 -6.85 11.31 1.18
C THR A 131 -6.63 9.79 1.23
N ARG A 132 -7.49 9.02 1.89
CA ARG A 132 -7.36 7.55 1.99
C ARG A 132 -7.38 6.90 0.60
N GLU A 133 -8.39 7.21 -0.20
CA GLU A 133 -8.54 6.68 -1.56
C GLU A 133 -7.45 7.19 -2.50
N THR A 134 -6.92 8.40 -2.25
CA THR A 134 -5.75 8.92 -2.97
C THR A 134 -4.49 8.08 -2.68
N ILE A 135 -4.26 7.67 -1.43
CA ILE A 135 -3.14 6.80 -1.06
C ILE A 135 -3.34 5.37 -1.59
N LEU A 136 -4.53 4.79 -1.45
CA LEU A 136 -4.80 3.45 -2.00
C LEU A 136 -4.54 3.40 -3.50
N LYS A 137 -4.90 4.45 -4.25
CA LYS A 137 -4.62 4.54 -5.69
C LYS A 137 -3.14 4.76 -6.02
N ARG A 138 -2.38 5.41 -5.13
CA ARG A 138 -0.94 5.67 -5.27
C ARG A 138 -0.10 4.41 -5.00
N ASP A 139 -0.46 3.66 -3.95
CA ASP A 139 0.36 2.59 -3.38
C ASP A 139 -0.04 1.18 -3.86
N GLY A 140 -1.22 1.04 -4.47
CA GLY A 140 -1.68 -0.24 -5.03
C GLY A 140 -1.35 -0.42 -6.52
N THR A 141 -1.22 -1.69 -6.92
CA THR A 141 -1.13 -2.13 -8.32
C THR A 141 -2.54 -2.44 -8.85
N ASP A 142 -2.78 -2.13 -10.13
CA ASP A 142 -4.04 -2.40 -10.86
C ASP A 142 -5.33 -1.91 -10.15
N VAL A 143 -5.22 -0.84 -9.37
CA VAL A 143 -6.32 -0.32 -8.56
C VAL A 143 -7.43 0.27 -9.45
N VAL A 144 -8.64 -0.26 -9.31
CA VAL A 144 -9.86 0.29 -9.92
C VAL A 144 -10.61 1.07 -8.84
N GLN A 145 -11.08 2.27 -9.20
CA GLN A 145 -11.91 3.10 -8.33
C GLN A 145 -13.28 3.33 -8.97
N SER A 146 -14.32 3.37 -8.14
CA SER A 146 -15.68 3.71 -8.55
C SER A 146 -15.83 5.20 -8.89
N SER A 147 -17.02 5.60 -9.36
CA SER A 147 -17.38 7.03 -9.52
C SER A 147 -17.42 7.81 -8.20
N SER A 148 -17.55 7.14 -7.05
CA SER A 148 -17.37 7.73 -5.71
C SER A 148 -15.91 7.71 -5.23
N CYS A 149 -14.97 7.36 -6.11
CA CYS A 149 -13.54 7.18 -5.85
C CYS A 149 -13.14 6.07 -4.86
N ALA A 150 -14.09 5.27 -4.37
CA ALA A 150 -13.78 4.10 -3.55
C ALA A 150 -13.01 3.04 -4.36
N ALA A 151 -11.88 2.55 -3.85
CA ALA A 151 -11.14 1.45 -4.44
C ALA A 151 -11.96 0.14 -4.37
N THR A 152 -12.33 -0.40 -5.53
CA THR A 152 -13.18 -1.61 -5.64
C THR A 152 -12.38 -2.89 -5.91
N SER A 153 -11.16 -2.75 -6.43
CA SER A 153 -10.22 -3.86 -6.64
C SER A 153 -8.79 -3.32 -6.77
N GLY A 154 -7.80 -4.17 -6.55
CA GLY A 154 -6.39 -3.88 -6.71
C GLY A 154 -5.55 -4.86 -5.91
N SER A 155 -4.23 -4.63 -5.87
CA SER A 155 -3.30 -5.40 -5.04
C SER A 155 -2.35 -4.44 -4.32
N TRP A 156 -2.25 -4.55 -3.00
CA TRP A 156 -1.42 -3.69 -2.15
C TRP A 156 -0.35 -4.52 -1.47
N TYR A 157 0.92 -4.23 -1.76
CA TYR A 157 2.05 -4.81 -1.06
C TYR A 157 2.40 -3.93 0.15
N SER A 158 2.34 -4.51 1.34
CA SER A 158 2.74 -3.86 2.58
C SER A 158 4.25 -4.00 2.77
N PRO A 159 5.02 -2.90 2.78
CA PRO A 159 6.47 -2.98 2.96
C PRO A 159 6.88 -3.28 4.40
N TYR A 160 5.95 -3.28 5.36
CA TYR A 160 6.27 -3.55 6.77
C TYR A 160 6.41 -5.04 7.06
N ASP A 161 5.58 -5.89 6.44
CA ASP A 161 5.53 -7.34 6.66
C ASP A 161 5.77 -8.18 5.38
N GLY A 162 5.73 -7.55 4.20
CA GLY A 162 5.95 -8.19 2.89
C GLY A 162 4.72 -8.91 2.35
N ALA A 163 3.54 -8.71 2.96
CA ALA A 163 2.30 -9.32 2.51
C ALA A 163 1.67 -8.50 1.36
N THR A 164 1.07 -9.21 0.39
CA THR A 164 0.23 -8.60 -0.65
C THR A 164 -1.23 -8.93 -0.40
N TRP A 165 -2.07 -7.94 -0.13
CA TRP A 165 -3.51 -8.10 0.07
C TRP A 165 -4.29 -7.47 -1.08
N ASN A 166 -5.48 -8.01 -1.37
CA ASN A 166 -6.27 -7.66 -2.56
C ASN A 166 -7.65 -7.06 -2.23
N SER A 167 -7.99 -6.94 -0.94
CA SER A 167 -9.20 -6.27 -0.49
C SER A 167 -8.86 -4.87 0.04
N ALA A 168 -9.46 -3.84 -0.55
CA ALA A 168 -9.25 -2.46 -0.12
C ALA A 168 -9.81 -2.16 1.29
N SER A 169 -10.66 -3.03 1.84
CA SER A 169 -11.16 -2.93 3.23
C SER A 169 -10.13 -3.33 4.27
N ASP A 170 -9.20 -4.21 3.90
CA ASP A 170 -8.25 -4.86 4.81
C ASP A 170 -6.88 -4.14 4.75
N VAL A 171 -6.76 -3.13 3.90
CA VAL A 171 -5.58 -2.27 3.74
C VAL A 171 -5.80 -0.97 4.50
N ASP A 172 -4.92 -0.72 5.45
CA ASP A 172 -4.87 0.51 6.22
C ASP A 172 -3.96 1.54 5.55
N ILE A 173 -4.24 2.82 5.83
CA ILE A 173 -3.30 3.91 5.54
C ILE A 173 -2.67 4.33 6.86
N ASP A 174 -1.42 3.92 7.06
CA ASP A 174 -0.64 4.29 8.24
C ASP A 174 -0.25 5.77 8.21
N HIS A 175 -0.33 6.39 9.39
CA HIS A 175 0.35 7.65 9.71
C HIS A 175 1.73 7.28 10.23
N VAL A 176 2.75 7.35 9.35
CA VAL A 176 4.11 6.86 9.61
C VAL A 176 4.63 7.36 10.96
N VAL A 177 4.53 8.67 11.22
CA VAL A 177 4.49 9.21 12.60
C VAL A 177 3.02 9.24 13.07
N PRO A 178 2.62 8.44 14.07
CA PRO A 178 1.23 8.37 14.52
C PRO A 178 0.70 9.72 15.04
N LEU A 179 -0.60 9.99 14.86
CA LEU A 179 -1.24 11.23 15.32
C LEU A 179 -1.07 11.47 16.84
N SER A 180 -1.13 10.40 17.65
CA SER A 180 -0.87 10.44 19.10
C SER A 180 0.62 10.70 19.42
N ASN A 181 1.56 10.14 18.65
CA ASN A 181 2.98 10.45 18.79
C ASN A 181 3.27 11.93 18.45
N ALA A 182 2.66 12.44 17.37
CA ALA A 182 2.73 13.85 16.99
C ALA A 182 2.16 14.77 18.09
N TRP A 183 1.02 14.42 18.71
CA TRP A 183 0.47 15.16 19.85
C TRP A 183 1.48 15.29 21.00
N LYS A 184 2.05 14.16 21.41
CA LYS A 184 3.06 14.06 22.46
C LYS A 184 4.41 14.71 22.09
N SER A 185 4.66 15.04 20.82
CA SER A 185 5.91 15.66 20.36
C SER A 185 5.76 17.11 19.84
N GLY A 186 4.58 17.72 19.95
CA GLY A 186 4.37 19.15 19.68
C GLY A 186 2.97 19.53 19.17
N ALA A 187 2.26 18.59 18.52
CA ALA A 187 0.99 18.86 17.84
C ALA A 187 -0.20 19.17 18.78
N SER A 188 -0.02 19.03 20.09
CA SER A 188 -0.95 19.52 21.10
C SER A 188 -1.08 21.06 21.10
N SER A 189 -0.01 21.79 20.76
CA SER A 189 -0.02 23.26 20.68
C SER A 189 -0.43 23.82 19.31
N TRP A 190 -0.58 22.95 18.31
CA TRP A 190 -0.93 23.34 16.93
C TRP A 190 -2.39 23.80 16.80
N THR A 191 -2.67 24.54 15.72
CA THR A 191 -4.06 24.77 15.31
C THR A 191 -4.66 23.51 14.71
N THR A 192 -5.99 23.43 14.65
CA THR A 192 -6.69 22.33 13.96
C THR A 192 -6.35 22.28 12.46
N ALA A 193 -6.01 23.42 11.84
CA ALA A 193 -5.59 23.45 10.44
C ALA A 193 -4.23 22.79 10.22
N ASP A 194 -3.27 22.98 11.13
CA ASP A 194 -1.95 22.33 11.06
C ASP A 194 -2.05 20.83 11.33
N ARG A 195 -2.88 20.42 12.32
CA ARG A 195 -3.20 19.01 12.58
C ARG A 195 -3.88 18.34 11.38
N GLN A 196 -4.82 19.03 10.72
CA GLN A 196 -5.41 18.55 9.46
C GLN A 196 -4.36 18.48 8.35
N ALA A 197 -3.46 19.45 8.21
CA ALA A 197 -2.40 19.40 7.20
C ALA A 197 -1.45 18.21 7.42
N PHE A 198 -1.05 17.95 8.65
CA PHE A 198 -0.24 16.78 9.04
C PHE A 198 -0.94 15.44 8.76
N ALA A 199 -2.21 15.32 9.15
CA ALA A 199 -2.95 14.07 9.01
C ALA A 199 -3.33 13.73 7.56
N ASN A 200 -3.17 14.67 6.62
CA ASN A 200 -3.47 14.49 5.20
C ASN A 200 -2.27 14.84 4.29
N ASP A 201 -1.03 14.76 4.81
CA ASP A 201 0.16 15.12 4.03
C ASP A 201 0.45 14.13 2.89
N LEU A 202 0.36 14.63 1.65
CA LEU A 202 0.66 13.91 0.41
C LEU A 202 2.00 14.31 -0.21
N LYS A 203 2.76 15.23 0.39
CA LYS A 203 4.03 15.76 -0.14
C LYS A 203 5.25 15.10 0.50
N ASN A 204 5.16 14.79 1.79
CA ASN A 204 6.20 14.08 2.53
C ASN A 204 5.74 12.62 2.81
N PRO A 205 6.62 11.73 3.28
CA PRO A 205 6.30 10.30 3.39
C PRO A 205 5.57 9.98 4.71
N GLN A 206 4.49 10.71 5.01
CA GLN A 206 3.70 10.57 6.24
C GLN A 206 2.56 9.55 6.10
N LEU A 207 2.11 9.26 4.88
CA LEU A 207 1.01 8.33 4.61
C LEU A 207 1.48 7.18 3.73
N LEU A 208 1.14 5.94 4.10
CA LEU A 208 1.58 4.70 3.46
C LEU A 208 0.50 3.61 3.55
N ALA A 209 0.20 2.91 2.45
CA ALA A 209 -0.67 1.74 2.49
C ALA A 209 0.06 0.50 3.07
N VAL A 210 -0.58 -0.16 4.05
CA VAL A 210 -0.06 -1.33 4.78
C VAL A 210 -1.19 -2.31 5.14
N THR A 211 -0.87 -3.51 5.59
CA THR A 211 -1.84 -4.49 6.09
C THR A 211 -2.42 -4.07 7.45
N ASP A 212 -3.71 -4.35 7.71
CA ASP A 212 -4.40 -3.91 8.94
C ASP A 212 -3.73 -4.41 10.23
N ASN A 213 -3.19 -5.63 10.20
CA ASN A 213 -2.65 -6.34 11.33
C ASN A 213 -1.29 -5.78 11.77
N VAL A 214 -0.43 -5.41 10.82
CA VAL A 214 0.87 -4.80 11.10
C VAL A 214 0.70 -3.35 11.56
N ASN A 215 -0.29 -2.63 11.01
CA ASN A 215 -0.68 -1.29 11.46
C ASN A 215 -1.26 -1.31 12.88
N SER A 216 -2.14 -2.27 13.17
CA SER A 216 -2.68 -2.51 14.52
C SER A 216 -1.59 -2.89 15.53
N SER A 217 -0.58 -3.67 15.08
CA SER A 217 0.59 -4.01 15.90
C SER A 217 1.45 -2.78 16.24
N LYS A 218 1.63 -1.86 15.29
CA LYS A 218 2.30 -0.56 15.47
C LYS A 218 1.53 0.31 16.45
N GLY A 219 0.28 0.67 16.15
CA GLY A 219 -0.50 1.60 16.97
C GLY A 219 0.13 2.99 17.04
N ASP A 220 0.27 3.58 18.23
CA ASP A 220 0.89 4.89 18.42
C ASP A 220 2.39 4.88 18.83
N LYS A 221 3.01 3.70 18.78
CA LYS A 221 4.41 3.47 19.19
C LYS A 221 5.41 4.19 18.30
N GLY A 222 6.53 4.60 18.89
CA GLY A 222 7.71 5.09 18.16
C GLY A 222 8.68 3.98 17.74
N PRO A 223 9.70 4.29 16.91
CA PRO A 223 10.78 3.40 16.48
C PRO A 223 11.50 2.63 17.61
N GLU A 224 11.49 3.20 18.81
CA GLU A 224 12.06 2.66 20.05
C GLU A 224 11.23 1.51 20.66
N GLU A 225 9.92 1.50 20.41
CA GLU A 225 8.99 0.48 20.90
C GLU A 225 8.53 -0.50 19.80
N TRP A 226 8.55 -0.06 18.53
CA TRP A 226 8.12 -0.85 17.40
C TRP A 226 8.93 -0.54 16.15
N LYS A 227 9.32 -1.60 15.43
CA LYS A 227 9.96 -1.53 14.11
C LYS A 227 9.21 -2.48 13.15
N PRO A 228 9.22 -2.23 11.83
CA PRO A 228 8.59 -3.14 10.86
C PRO A 228 9.06 -4.60 10.99
N PRO A 229 8.19 -5.62 10.88
CA PRO A 229 8.63 -7.02 10.87
C PRO A 229 9.72 -7.33 9.82
N LEU A 230 9.70 -6.66 8.67
CA LEU A 230 10.77 -6.70 7.67
C LEU A 230 11.92 -5.75 8.04
N ALA A 231 13.00 -6.32 8.59
CA ALA A 231 14.25 -5.60 8.85
C ALA A 231 14.85 -4.91 7.61
N SER A 232 14.60 -5.43 6.41
CA SER A 232 15.01 -4.80 5.14
C SER A 232 14.36 -3.44 4.87
N TYR A 233 13.29 -3.09 5.59
CA TYR A 233 12.62 -1.79 5.47
C TYR A 233 13.06 -0.76 6.54
N TYR A 234 13.98 -1.12 7.46
CA TYR A 234 14.41 -0.24 8.56
C TYR A 234 15.02 1.08 8.09
N CYS A 235 15.98 1.02 7.17
CA CYS A 235 16.57 2.21 6.55
C CYS A 235 15.49 3.15 5.98
N THR A 236 14.55 2.61 5.19
CA THR A 236 13.49 3.40 4.56
C THR A 236 12.54 4.00 5.60
N TYR A 237 12.03 3.19 6.54
CA TYR A 237 11.11 3.64 7.60
C TYR A 237 11.74 4.75 8.46
N ALA A 238 12.99 4.60 8.89
CA ALA A 238 13.68 5.62 9.67
C ALA A 238 13.87 6.92 8.90
N LYS A 239 14.18 6.86 7.59
CA LYS A 239 14.28 8.04 6.72
C LYS A 239 12.93 8.76 6.56
N MET A 240 11.83 8.01 6.50
CA MET A 240 10.48 8.57 6.46
C MET A 240 10.11 9.25 7.77
N TRP A 241 10.32 8.57 8.91
CA TRP A 241 10.03 9.08 10.25
C TRP A 241 10.80 10.37 10.55
N VAL A 242 12.12 10.37 10.31
CA VAL A 242 12.98 11.55 10.46
C VAL A 242 12.49 12.69 9.59
N LYS A 243 12.11 12.42 8.33
CA LYS A 243 11.65 13.46 7.42
C LYS A 243 10.39 14.14 7.94
N VAL A 244 9.41 13.36 8.38
CA VAL A 244 8.16 13.88 8.94
C VAL A 244 8.42 14.69 10.20
N LYS A 245 9.21 14.16 11.16
CA LYS A 245 9.58 14.90 12.38
C LYS A 245 10.25 16.24 12.04
N SER A 246 11.14 16.26 11.05
CA SER A 246 11.89 17.45 10.63
C SER A 246 11.09 18.47 9.83
N VAL A 247 10.04 18.06 9.12
CA VAL A 247 9.17 18.99 8.36
C VAL A 247 8.17 19.70 9.27
N TYR A 248 7.78 19.05 10.36
CA TYR A 248 6.75 19.53 11.29
C TYR A 248 7.31 20.04 12.63
N ASP A 249 8.64 20.22 12.74
CA ASP A 249 9.33 20.66 13.97
C ASP A 249 8.95 19.87 15.23
N LEU A 250 8.63 18.57 15.06
CA LEU A 250 8.25 17.68 16.15
C LEU A 250 9.50 17.20 16.91
N THR A 251 9.41 17.18 18.24
CA THR A 251 10.48 16.65 19.08
C THR A 251 10.61 15.12 18.95
N ILE A 252 11.77 14.62 19.35
CA ILE A 252 12.02 13.18 19.51
C ILE A 252 12.56 12.89 20.91
N THR A 253 12.32 11.69 21.43
CA THR A 253 12.96 11.25 22.68
C THR A 253 14.42 10.83 22.45
N SER A 254 15.20 10.66 23.52
CA SER A 254 16.56 10.12 23.42
C SER A 254 16.56 8.68 22.90
N ASP A 255 15.59 7.87 23.31
CA ASP A 255 15.47 6.46 22.92
C ASP A 255 14.98 6.34 21.47
N GLU A 256 14.02 7.18 21.07
CA GLU A 256 13.58 7.36 19.68
C GLU A 256 14.75 7.76 18.77
N LYS A 257 15.59 8.71 19.21
CA LYS A 257 16.80 9.11 18.48
C LYS A 257 17.79 7.94 18.35
N ALA A 258 18.00 7.16 19.41
CA ALA A 258 18.89 6.01 19.38
C ALA A 258 18.40 4.91 18.42
N ALA A 259 17.10 4.58 18.45
CA ALA A 259 16.49 3.63 17.55
C ALA A 259 16.56 4.08 16.08
N LEU A 260 16.35 5.37 15.80
CA LEU A 260 16.50 5.93 14.46
C LEU A 260 17.95 5.88 13.96
N VAL A 261 18.95 6.13 14.82
CA VAL A 261 20.37 5.96 14.45
C VAL A 261 20.68 4.50 14.11
N GLU A 262 20.22 3.55 14.91
CA GLU A 262 20.40 2.11 14.66
C GLU A 262 19.76 1.69 13.33
N MET A 263 18.53 2.13 13.05
CA MET A 263 17.83 1.81 11.81
C MET A 263 18.45 2.47 10.58
N LEU A 264 18.96 3.71 10.69
CA LEU A 264 19.70 4.37 9.61
C LEU A 264 21.06 3.69 9.32
N ALA A 265 21.64 2.96 10.29
CA ALA A 265 22.85 2.16 10.07
C ALA A 265 22.59 0.84 9.31
N THR A 266 21.34 0.57 8.90
CA THR A 266 20.98 -0.52 7.96
C THR A 266 20.94 -0.06 6.49
N CYS A 267 21.23 1.23 6.24
CA CYS A 267 21.48 1.78 4.92
C CYS A 267 22.93 1.53 4.44
#